data_AF-A0A2N6DAG4-F1
#
_entry.id   AF-A0A2N6DAG4-F1
#
_cell.length_a   1.000
_cell.length_b   1.000
_cell.length_c   1.000
_cell.angle_alpha   90.00
_cell.angle_beta   90.00
_cell.angle_gamma   90.00
#
_symmetry.space_group_name_H-M   'P 1'
#
loop_
_entity.id
_entity.type
_entity.pdbx_description
1 polymer ?
#
loop_
_entity_poly.entity_id
_entity_poly.type
_entity_poly.pdbx_seq_one_letter_code
_entity_poly.pdbx_strand_id
1 'polypeptide(L)'
;MESVQATGEYDGRIKNLKEVQDLAQLIEFILPYVLAKVYMTGNRRWSFLDKDRRKIALALLMNRIIRRFAFNVWDVKTSNGGFIEDFHTMPIIGIIDVLATQYAIQEKYISKESNFALATFKLCGEGIISASLKARIDRLHILKARREKNLTPLSKKNSNKPSIYTIAVETLYELEESLITASKKNRV
;
A
#
# COMPACT_ATOMS: atom_id res chain seq x y z
N MET A 1 5.05 25.45 37.15
CA MET A 1 5.07 24.07 36.61
C MET A 1 3.68 23.80 36.08
N GLU A 2 3.47 24.05 34.79
CA GLU A 2 2.21 23.75 34.12
C GLU A 2 2.15 22.24 33.85
N SER A 3 1.16 21.58 34.45
CA SER A 3 0.86 20.17 34.21
C SER A 3 0.28 20.03 32.82
N VAL A 4 1.02 19.37 31.93
CA VAL A 4 0.56 18.89 30.62
C VAL A 4 -0.69 18.04 30.85
N GLN A 5 -1.86 18.57 30.53
CA GLN A 5 -3.12 17.83 30.58
C GLN A 5 -3.09 16.71 29.55
N ALA A 6 -3.50 15.54 30.02
CA ALA A 6 -3.55 14.27 29.31
C ALA A 6 -4.09 14.41 27.89
N THR A 7 -3.39 13.78 26.94
CA THR A 7 -3.92 13.46 25.61
C THR A 7 -5.22 12.69 25.79
N GLY A 8 -6.36 13.39 25.69
CA GLY A 8 -7.68 12.80 25.83
C GLY A 8 -7.84 11.67 24.82
N GLU A 9 -7.99 10.44 25.32
CA GLU A 9 -8.43 9.32 24.50
C GLU A 9 -9.81 9.66 23.93
N TYR A 10 -9.89 9.75 22.61
CA TYR A 10 -11.15 9.94 21.91
C TYR A 10 -12.00 8.66 22.06
N ASP A 11 -13.09 8.75 22.82
CA ASP A 11 -14.07 7.65 23.08
C ASP A 11 -14.66 7.05 21.78
N GLY A 12 -14.56 7.76 20.65
CA GLY A 12 -15.16 7.32 19.39
C GLY A 12 -16.64 7.69 19.29
N ARG A 13 -17.15 8.51 20.21
CA ARG A 13 -18.52 9.03 20.20
C ARG A 13 -18.50 10.50 19.85
N ILE A 14 -19.07 10.83 18.70
CA ILE A 14 -19.38 12.21 18.31
C ILE A 14 -20.51 12.68 19.21
N LYS A 15 -20.26 13.69 20.06
CA LYS A 15 -21.25 14.17 21.03
C LYS A 15 -22.12 15.29 20.47
N ASN A 16 -21.67 15.98 19.43
CA ASN A 16 -22.42 17.07 18.80
C ASN A 16 -21.98 17.32 17.34
N LEU A 17 -22.83 18.03 16.57
CA LEU A 17 -22.55 18.42 15.18
C LEU A 17 -21.32 19.32 15.03
N LYS A 18 -20.95 20.07 16.07
CA LYS A 18 -19.81 20.98 16.08
C LYS A 18 -18.48 20.22 16.08
N GLU A 19 -18.37 19.13 16.84
CA GLU A 19 -17.22 18.21 16.83
C GLU A 19 -17.02 17.56 15.46
N VAL A 20 -18.10 17.27 14.72
CA VAL A 20 -18.01 16.77 13.34
C VAL A 20 -17.44 17.84 12.41
N GLN A 21 -17.92 19.08 12.52
CA GLN A 21 -17.45 20.20 11.71
C GLN A 21 -15.98 20.52 12.01
N ASP A 22 -15.60 20.57 13.29
CA ASP A 22 -14.22 20.82 13.71
C ASP A 22 -13.27 19.70 13.23
N LEU A 23 -13.71 18.43 13.30
CA LEU A 23 -12.96 17.29 12.78
C LEU A 23 -12.85 17.32 11.24
N ALA A 24 -13.93 17.67 10.54
CA ALA A 24 -13.94 17.80 9.09
C ALA A 24 -12.98 18.89 8.62
N GLN A 25 -13.01 20.07 9.25
CA GLN A 25 -12.07 21.17 8.96
C GLN A 25 -10.62 20.76 9.23
N LEU A 26 -10.36 20.03 10.32
CA LEU A 26 -9.03 19.50 10.62
C LEU A 26 -8.56 18.51 9.54
N ILE A 27 -9.43 17.63 9.08
CA ILE A 27 -9.14 16.68 8.00
C ILE A 27 -8.86 17.42 6.69
N GLU A 28 -9.68 18.41 6.33
CA GLU A 28 -9.50 19.25 5.15
C GLU A 28 -8.17 19.99 5.15
N PHE A 29 -7.70 20.41 6.33
CA PHE A 29 -6.41 21.06 6.49
C PHE A 29 -5.23 20.08 6.39
N ILE A 30 -5.32 18.91 7.06
CA ILE A 30 -4.22 17.95 7.16
C ILE A 30 -4.07 17.12 5.87
N LEU A 31 -5.17 16.74 5.24
CA LEU A 31 -5.17 15.79 4.12
C LEU A 31 -4.31 16.27 2.93
N PRO A 32 -4.39 17.52 2.45
CA PRO A 32 -3.54 18.01 1.37
C PRO A 32 -2.04 17.92 1.71
N TYR A 33 -1.66 18.27 2.94
CA TYR A 33 -0.26 18.19 3.38
C TYR A 33 0.25 16.74 3.42
N VAL A 34 -0.56 15.81 3.95
CA VAL A 34 -0.21 14.39 3.98
C VAL A 34 -0.08 13.82 2.57
N LEU A 35 -1.00 14.16 1.66
CA LEU A 35 -0.94 13.73 0.27
C LEU A 35 0.30 14.30 -0.44
N ALA A 36 0.62 15.58 -0.24
CA ALA A 36 1.82 16.20 -0.79
C ALA A 36 3.11 15.53 -0.28
N LYS A 37 3.20 15.26 1.03
CA LYS A 37 4.34 14.54 1.61
C LYS A 37 4.51 13.16 0.98
N VAL A 38 3.42 12.41 0.85
CA VAL A 38 3.44 11.07 0.25
C VAL A 38 3.81 11.09 -1.22
N TYR A 39 3.31 12.08 -1.98
CA TYR A 39 3.70 12.31 -3.36
C TYR A 39 5.21 12.51 -3.49
N MET A 40 5.80 13.38 -2.66
CA MET A 40 7.23 13.67 -2.67
C MET A 40 8.07 12.46 -2.26
N THR A 41 7.68 11.76 -1.20
CA THR A 41 8.38 10.56 -0.73
C THR A 41 8.33 9.44 -1.78
N GLY A 42 7.15 9.15 -2.34
CA GLY A 42 7.02 8.09 -3.34
C GLY A 42 7.77 8.41 -4.64
N ASN A 43 7.79 9.68 -5.08
CA ASN A 43 8.58 10.09 -6.24
C ASN A 43 10.08 9.85 -6.06
N ARG A 44 10.61 10.06 -4.85
CA ARG A 44 12.01 9.77 -4.51
C ARG A 44 12.27 8.26 -4.40
N ARG A 45 11.39 7.54 -3.69
CA ARG A 45 11.50 6.10 -3.41
C ARG A 45 11.47 5.26 -4.70
N TRP A 46 10.61 5.61 -5.66
CA TRP A 46 10.44 4.86 -6.90
C TRP A 46 11.10 5.52 -8.11
N SER A 47 12.26 6.15 -7.89
CA SER A 47 13.02 6.85 -8.94
C SER A 47 13.55 5.95 -10.07
N PHE A 48 13.44 4.62 -9.91
CA PHE A 48 13.70 3.61 -10.94
C PHE A 48 12.58 3.55 -12.01
N LEU A 49 11.40 4.14 -11.75
CA LEU A 49 10.32 4.25 -12.72
C LEU A 49 10.23 5.66 -13.33
N ASP A 50 9.80 5.71 -14.59
CA ASP A 50 9.44 6.95 -15.28
C ASP A 50 8.32 7.70 -14.55
N LYS A 51 8.28 9.02 -14.71
CA LYS A 51 7.33 9.90 -14.01
C LYS A 51 5.87 9.44 -14.18
N ASP A 52 5.46 9.08 -15.39
CA ASP A 52 4.07 8.69 -15.66
C ASP A 52 3.71 7.33 -15.07
N ARG A 53 4.68 6.41 -15.00
CA ARG A 53 4.50 5.09 -14.39
C ARG A 53 4.43 5.19 -12.88
N ARG A 54 5.25 6.05 -12.27
CA ARG A 54 5.19 6.37 -10.84
C ARG A 54 3.83 6.89 -10.41
N LYS A 55 3.17 7.70 -11.24
CA LYS A 55 1.83 8.25 -10.94
C LYS A 55 0.81 7.15 -10.64
N ILE A 56 0.91 5.99 -11.30
CA ILE A 56 0.00 4.86 -11.10
C ILE A 56 0.17 4.28 -9.68
N ALA A 57 1.41 4.01 -9.26
CA ALA A 57 1.69 3.52 -7.92
C ALA A 57 1.34 4.55 -6.83
N LEU A 58 1.62 5.83 -7.09
CA LEU A 58 1.28 6.93 -6.20
C LEU A 58 -0.23 7.07 -6.01
N ALA A 59 -1.03 6.91 -7.08
CA ALA A 59 -2.48 6.97 -7.00
C ALA A 59 -3.05 5.90 -6.05
N LEU A 60 -2.51 4.67 -6.07
CA LEU A 60 -2.90 3.62 -5.14
C LEU A 60 -2.57 3.98 -3.68
N LEU A 61 -1.39 4.53 -3.44
CA LEU A 61 -0.95 4.94 -2.10
C LEU A 61 -1.78 6.12 -1.57
N MET A 62 -2.09 7.10 -2.42
CA MET A 62 -2.95 8.23 -2.07
C MET A 62 -4.39 7.79 -1.78
N ASN A 63 -4.96 6.89 -2.59
CA ASN A 63 -6.29 6.33 -2.36
C ASN A 63 -6.39 5.62 -1.00
N ARG A 64 -5.33 4.91 -0.58
CA ARG A 64 -5.26 4.34 0.78
C ARG A 64 -5.35 5.41 1.87
N ILE A 65 -4.62 6.51 1.70
CA ILE A 65 -4.60 7.61 2.68
C ILE A 65 -5.98 8.25 2.78
N ILE A 66 -6.58 8.61 1.64
CA ILE A 66 -7.93 9.19 1.58
C ILE A 66 -8.92 8.25 2.27
N ARG A 67 -8.87 6.95 1.95
CA ARG A 67 -9.71 5.94 2.61
C ARG A 67 -9.49 5.89 4.12
N ARG A 68 -8.24 5.96 4.61
CA ARG A 68 -7.96 5.99 6.06
C ARG A 68 -8.66 7.15 6.76
N PHE A 69 -8.68 8.33 6.14
CA PHE A 69 -9.40 9.48 6.69
C PHE A 69 -10.92 9.35 6.56
N ALA A 70 -11.42 8.78 5.46
CA ALA A 70 -12.85 8.53 5.26
C ALA A 70 -13.42 7.46 6.23
N PHE A 71 -12.63 6.43 6.55
CA PHE A 71 -13.03 5.36 7.46
C PHE A 71 -12.93 5.73 8.94
N ASN A 72 -12.28 6.83 9.31
CA ASN A 72 -12.36 7.34 10.69
C ASN A 72 -13.77 7.85 11.05
N VAL A 73 -14.67 8.01 10.06
CA VAL A 73 -16.08 8.38 10.25
C VAL A 73 -16.98 7.14 10.43
N TRP A 74 -16.50 5.95 10.09
CA TRP A 74 -17.25 4.69 10.20
C TRP A 74 -16.64 3.79 11.28
N ASP A 75 -17.48 3.40 12.24
CA ASP A 75 -17.12 2.72 13.48
C ASP A 75 -16.28 1.44 13.27
N VAL A 76 -14.95 1.58 13.35
CA VAL A 76 -13.96 0.48 13.25
C VAL A 76 -14.16 -0.58 14.34
N LYS A 77 -14.92 -0.27 15.43
CA LYS A 77 -15.24 -1.24 16.48
C LYS A 77 -16.19 -2.35 16.02
N THR A 78 -16.92 -2.15 14.92
CA THR A 78 -17.83 -3.16 14.33
C THR A 78 -17.14 -4.12 13.36
N SER A 79 -15.90 -3.83 12.98
CA SER A 79 -15.15 -4.58 11.99
C SER A 79 -14.24 -5.61 12.68
N ASN A 80 -14.61 -6.89 12.64
CA ASN A 80 -13.77 -8.01 13.12
C ASN A 80 -12.30 -7.85 12.67
N GLY A 81 -11.33 -8.30 13.48
CA GLY A 81 -9.88 -8.08 13.30
C GLY A 81 -9.29 -8.41 11.91
N GLY A 82 -9.96 -9.25 11.12
CA GLY A 82 -9.63 -9.47 9.70
C GLY A 82 -9.74 -8.22 8.81
N PHE A 83 -10.61 -7.26 9.14
CA PHE A 83 -10.76 -6.00 8.40
C PHE A 83 -9.53 -5.10 8.52
N ILE A 84 -8.90 -5.02 9.70
CA ILE A 84 -7.69 -4.21 9.91
C ILE A 84 -6.53 -4.76 9.07
N GLU A 85 -6.36 -6.08 9.06
CA GLU A 85 -5.37 -6.75 8.21
C GLU A 85 -5.67 -6.46 6.73
N ASP A 86 -6.91 -6.64 6.26
CA ASP A 86 -7.32 -6.35 4.89
C ASP A 86 -7.03 -4.90 4.49
N PHE A 87 -7.46 -3.97 5.34
CA PHE A 87 -7.37 -2.53 5.11
C PHE A 87 -5.92 -2.06 4.95
N HIS A 88 -5.01 -2.61 5.75
CA HIS A 88 -3.60 -2.23 5.68
C HIS A 88 -2.82 -3.00 4.63
N THR A 89 -3.15 -4.26 4.38
CA THR A 89 -2.36 -5.17 3.53
C THR A 89 -2.70 -5.04 2.06
N MET A 90 -3.99 -4.95 1.70
CA MET A 90 -4.43 -4.93 0.30
C MET A 90 -3.77 -3.82 -0.53
N PRO A 91 -3.63 -2.58 -0.04
CA PRO A 91 -2.93 -1.54 -0.79
C PRO A 91 -1.45 -1.85 -1.03
N ILE A 92 -0.78 -2.51 -0.09
CA ILE A 92 0.65 -2.88 -0.23
C ILE A 92 0.80 -3.92 -1.32
N ILE A 93 -0.07 -4.94 -1.35
CA ILE A 93 -0.10 -5.93 -2.44
C ILE A 93 -0.37 -5.24 -3.79
N GLY A 94 -1.30 -4.28 -3.83
CA GLY A 94 -1.55 -3.48 -5.03
C GLY A 94 -0.35 -2.67 -5.52
N ILE A 95 0.46 -2.12 -4.60
CA ILE A 95 1.70 -1.42 -4.95
C ILE A 95 2.73 -2.40 -5.50
N ILE A 96 2.91 -3.58 -4.88
CA ILE A 96 3.78 -4.65 -5.38
C ILE A 96 3.39 -5.01 -6.83
N ASP A 97 2.10 -5.24 -7.08
CA ASP A 97 1.57 -5.58 -8.41
C ASP A 97 1.94 -4.51 -9.45
N VAL A 98 1.72 -3.24 -9.11
CA VAL A 98 1.97 -2.12 -10.02
C VAL A 98 3.46 -1.90 -10.24
N LEU A 99 4.30 -1.94 -9.20
CA LEU A 99 5.74 -1.72 -9.35
C LEU A 99 6.38 -2.77 -10.24
N ALA A 100 6.08 -4.06 -10.01
CA ALA A 100 6.59 -5.15 -10.84
C ALA A 100 6.12 -5.00 -12.30
N THR A 101 4.81 -4.77 -12.51
CA THR A 101 4.24 -4.66 -13.85
C THR A 101 4.77 -3.44 -14.61
N GLN A 102 4.77 -2.26 -13.97
CA GLN A 102 5.21 -1.04 -14.63
C GLN A 102 6.70 -1.04 -14.95
N TYR A 103 7.53 -1.63 -14.08
CA TYR A 103 8.94 -1.78 -14.36
C TYR A 103 9.17 -2.75 -15.53
N ALA A 104 8.50 -3.90 -15.54
CA ALA A 104 8.61 -4.86 -16.63
C ALA A 104 8.16 -4.29 -17.99
N ILE A 105 7.12 -3.43 -18.01
CA ILE A 105 6.71 -2.71 -19.23
C ILE A 105 7.76 -1.66 -19.62
N GLN A 106 8.35 -0.93 -18.67
CA GLN A 106 9.37 0.09 -18.95
C GLN A 106 10.61 -0.51 -19.62
N GLU A 107 11.10 -1.62 -19.07
CA GLU A 107 12.25 -2.34 -19.60
C GLU A 107 11.90 -3.22 -20.81
N LYS A 108 10.66 -3.12 -21.33
CA LYS A 108 10.16 -3.84 -22.51
C LYS A 108 10.17 -5.38 -22.40
N TYR A 109 10.15 -5.92 -21.18
CA TYR A 109 10.03 -7.36 -20.96
C TYR A 109 8.63 -7.89 -21.27
N ILE A 110 7.62 -7.01 -21.16
CA ILE A 110 6.21 -7.31 -21.43
C ILE A 110 5.52 -6.13 -22.14
N SER A 111 4.38 -6.40 -22.78
CA SER A 111 3.50 -5.38 -23.38
C SER A 111 2.59 -4.74 -22.32
N LYS A 112 1.94 -3.62 -22.68
CA LYS A 112 0.99 -2.93 -21.79
C LYS A 112 -0.25 -3.76 -21.45
N GLU A 113 -0.65 -4.69 -22.31
CA GLU A 113 -1.82 -5.57 -22.07
C GLU A 113 -1.46 -6.84 -21.28
N SER A 114 -0.18 -7.03 -20.95
CA SER A 114 0.28 -8.21 -20.24
C SER A 114 -0.20 -8.21 -18.79
N ASN A 115 -0.47 -9.41 -18.28
CA ASN A 115 -0.90 -9.59 -16.90
C ASN A 115 0.28 -9.57 -15.91
N PHE A 116 -0.05 -9.41 -14.64
CA PHE A 116 0.93 -9.39 -13.54
C PHE A 116 1.78 -10.67 -13.46
N ALA A 117 1.18 -11.85 -13.64
CA ALA A 117 1.89 -13.13 -13.56
C ALA A 117 3.01 -13.23 -14.61
N LEU A 118 2.78 -12.71 -15.82
CA LEU A 118 3.81 -12.64 -16.85
C LEU A 118 4.91 -11.65 -16.47
N ALA A 119 4.56 -10.51 -15.85
CA ALA A 119 5.54 -9.54 -15.37
C ALA A 119 6.50 -10.17 -14.34
N THR A 120 5.98 -10.80 -13.30
CA THR A 120 6.83 -11.42 -12.24
C THR A 120 7.63 -12.59 -12.78
N PHE A 121 7.08 -13.37 -13.72
CA PHE A 121 7.82 -14.42 -14.41
C PHE A 121 9.01 -13.87 -15.20
N LYS A 122 8.79 -12.83 -16.01
CA LYS A 122 9.86 -12.21 -16.80
C LYS A 122 10.93 -11.59 -15.92
N LEU A 123 10.56 -10.83 -14.89
CA LEU A 123 11.53 -10.25 -13.96
C LEU A 123 12.39 -11.31 -13.26
N CYS A 124 11.81 -12.46 -12.94
CA CYS A 124 12.57 -13.58 -12.37
C CYS A 124 13.47 -14.25 -13.42
N GLY A 125 13.00 -14.40 -14.66
CA GLY A 125 13.78 -14.96 -15.76
C GLY A 125 15.00 -14.12 -16.13
N GLU A 126 14.88 -12.80 -16.03
CA GLU A 126 15.98 -11.83 -16.21
C GLU A 126 16.90 -11.73 -14.98
N GLY A 127 16.63 -12.50 -13.92
CA GLY A 127 17.42 -12.49 -12.69
C GLY A 127 17.31 -11.20 -11.86
N ILE A 128 16.31 -10.35 -12.15
CA ILE A 128 16.06 -9.10 -11.41
C ILE A 128 15.51 -9.40 -10.03
N ILE A 129 14.57 -10.34 -9.94
CA ILE A 129 14.03 -10.84 -8.67
C ILE A 129 14.39 -12.31 -8.47
N SER A 130 14.58 -12.71 -7.22
CA SER A 130 14.84 -14.09 -6.87
C SER A 130 13.58 -14.96 -7.00
N ALA A 131 13.76 -16.28 -7.17
CA ALA A 131 12.65 -17.22 -7.21
C ALA A 131 11.83 -17.23 -5.90
N SER A 132 12.49 -17.02 -4.76
CA SER A 132 11.83 -16.93 -3.45
C SER A 132 10.99 -15.66 -3.33
N LEU A 133 11.50 -14.52 -3.82
CA LEU A 133 10.75 -13.27 -3.87
C LEU A 133 9.54 -13.39 -4.79
N LYS A 134 9.71 -13.96 -6.00
CA LYS A 134 8.59 -14.25 -6.91
C LYS A 134 7.51 -15.09 -6.23
N ALA A 135 7.88 -16.17 -5.55
CA ALA A 135 6.91 -17.04 -4.86
C ALA A 135 6.11 -16.30 -3.77
N ARG A 136 6.76 -15.40 -3.01
CA ARG A 136 6.05 -14.55 -2.03
C ARG A 136 5.10 -13.57 -2.70
N ILE A 137 5.56 -12.90 -3.76
CA ILE A 137 4.77 -11.97 -4.56
C ILE A 137 3.52 -12.66 -5.14
N ASP A 138 3.69 -13.82 -5.77
CA ASP A 138 2.58 -14.59 -6.35
C ASP A 138 1.57 -15.02 -5.27
N ARG A 139 2.04 -15.43 -4.10
CA ARG A 139 1.18 -15.79 -2.97
C ARG A 139 0.34 -14.60 -2.49
N LEU A 140 0.95 -13.42 -2.36
CA LEU A 140 0.24 -12.20 -1.99
C LEU A 140 -0.81 -11.82 -3.05
N HIS A 141 -0.45 -11.90 -4.33
CA HIS A 141 -1.37 -11.63 -5.42
C HIS A 141 -2.59 -12.58 -5.42
N ILE A 142 -2.37 -13.88 -5.20
CA ILE A 142 -3.45 -14.87 -5.07
C ILE A 142 -4.36 -14.53 -3.89
N LEU A 143 -3.80 -14.09 -2.76
CA LEU A 143 -4.60 -13.69 -1.60
C LEU A 143 -5.48 -12.47 -1.92
N LYS A 144 -4.93 -11.45 -2.58
CA LYS A 144 -5.67 -10.29 -3.06
C LYS A 144 -6.80 -10.69 -4.02
N ALA A 145 -6.49 -11.50 -5.03
CA ALA A 145 -7.48 -11.97 -6.01
C ALA A 145 -8.62 -12.77 -5.34
N ARG A 146 -8.29 -13.63 -4.36
CA ARG A 146 -9.30 -14.35 -3.56
C ARG A 146 -10.17 -13.41 -2.74
N ARG A 147 -9.57 -12.40 -2.10
CA ARG A 147 -10.31 -11.40 -1.31
C ARG A 147 -11.27 -10.60 -2.18
N GLU A 148 -10.83 -10.18 -3.36
CA GLU A 148 -11.64 -9.40 -4.32
C GLU A 148 -12.77 -10.24 -4.91
N LYS A 149 -12.52 -11.52 -5.22
CA LYS A 149 -13.53 -12.42 -5.83
C LYS A 149 -14.55 -12.97 -4.82
N ASN A 150 -14.08 -13.44 -3.67
CA ASN A 150 -14.89 -14.24 -2.74
C ASN A 150 -15.26 -13.48 -1.46
N LEU A 151 -14.84 -12.22 -1.34
CA LEU A 151 -14.99 -11.40 -0.12
C LEU A 151 -14.43 -12.06 1.16
N THR A 152 -13.55 -13.05 1.03
CA THR A 152 -12.97 -13.79 2.15
C THR A 152 -11.84 -13.00 2.81
N PRO A 153 -11.88 -12.74 4.13
CA PRO A 153 -10.82 -12.02 4.85
C PRO A 153 -9.43 -12.63 4.61
N LEU A 154 -8.39 -11.80 4.54
CA LEU A 154 -7.01 -12.26 4.38
C LEU A 154 -6.54 -13.05 5.61
N SER A 155 -6.93 -12.60 6.81
CA SER A 155 -6.66 -13.29 8.07
C SER A 155 -7.93 -13.90 8.66
N LYS A 156 -7.85 -15.17 9.04
CA LYS A 156 -8.86 -15.86 9.86
C LYS A 156 -8.61 -15.71 11.37
N LYS A 157 -7.45 -15.18 11.78
CA LYS A 157 -7.01 -15.11 13.18
C LYS A 157 -7.19 -13.71 13.75
N ASN A 158 -7.77 -13.64 14.95
CA ASN A 158 -7.68 -12.50 15.86
C ASN A 158 -6.29 -12.44 16.52
N SER A 159 -5.21 -12.45 15.72
CA SER A 159 -3.87 -12.19 16.26
C SER A 159 -3.67 -10.69 16.39
N ASN A 160 -3.26 -10.22 17.56
CA ASN A 160 -2.99 -8.79 17.83
C ASN A 160 -1.91 -8.15 16.94
N LYS A 161 -1.28 -8.90 16.03
CA LYS A 161 -0.27 -8.42 15.08
C LYS A 161 -0.68 -8.79 13.65
N PRO A 162 -0.64 -7.83 12.70
CA PRO A 162 -1.02 -8.09 11.32
C PRO A 162 0.11 -8.80 10.57
N SER A 163 0.06 -10.12 10.55
CA SER A 163 1.16 -10.97 10.07
C SER A 163 1.33 -10.93 8.54
N ILE A 164 0.24 -10.77 7.79
CA ILE A 164 0.27 -10.72 6.32
C ILE A 164 0.74 -9.33 5.89
N TYR A 165 0.35 -8.29 6.63
CA TYR A 165 0.88 -6.93 6.43
C TYR A 165 2.40 -6.91 6.52
N THR A 166 2.99 -7.51 7.57
CA THR A 166 4.45 -7.57 7.72
C THR A 166 5.10 -8.26 6.52
N ILE A 167 4.58 -9.42 6.11
CA ILE A 167 5.09 -10.14 4.93
C ILE A 167 4.98 -9.28 3.67
N ALA A 168 3.87 -8.57 3.48
CA ALA A 168 3.68 -7.69 2.32
C ALA A 168 4.66 -6.51 2.33
N VAL A 169 4.91 -5.91 3.49
CA VAL A 169 5.88 -4.80 3.64
C VAL A 169 7.31 -5.26 3.36
N GLU A 170 7.72 -6.40 3.93
CA GLU A 170 9.04 -6.99 3.68
C GLU A 170 9.22 -7.34 2.19
N THR A 171 8.19 -7.96 1.60
CA THR A 171 8.19 -8.29 0.16
C THR A 171 8.28 -7.04 -0.71
N LEU A 172 7.60 -5.95 -0.33
CA LEU A 172 7.70 -4.67 -1.03
C LEU A 172 9.12 -4.10 -0.96
N TYR A 173 9.76 -4.10 0.21
CA TYR A 173 11.12 -3.58 0.35
C TYR A 173 12.13 -4.38 -0.48
N GLU A 174 12.07 -5.70 -0.44
CA GLU A 174 12.99 -6.54 -1.20
C GLU A 174 12.76 -6.42 -2.71
N LEU A 175 11.51 -6.24 -3.16
CA LEU A 175 11.20 -5.91 -4.55
C LEU A 175 11.81 -4.57 -4.94
N GLU A 176 11.60 -3.53 -4.15
CA GLU A 176 12.15 -2.20 -4.43
C GLU A 176 13.67 -2.21 -4.54
N GLU A 177 14.36 -2.89 -3.61
CA GLU A 177 15.82 -3.04 -3.65
C GLU A 177 16.29 -3.75 -4.93
N SER A 178 15.58 -4.82 -5.31
CA SER A 178 15.85 -5.56 -6.55
C SER A 178 15.70 -4.67 -7.79
N LEU A 179 14.60 -3.92 -7.88
CA LEU A 179 14.33 -3.01 -9.01
C LEU A 179 15.29 -1.82 -9.05
N ILE A 180 15.65 -1.26 -7.90
CA ILE A 180 16.65 -0.19 -7.79
C ILE A 180 18.01 -0.67 -8.29
N THR A 181 18.41 -1.87 -7.88
CA THR A 181 19.70 -2.47 -8.26
C THR A 181 19.76 -2.73 -9.76
N ALA A 182 18.71 -3.32 -10.34
CA ALA A 182 18.60 -3.53 -11.78
C ALA A 182 18.61 -2.21 -12.57
N SER A 183 17.85 -1.20 -12.11
CA SER A 183 17.81 0.12 -12.76
C SER A 183 19.17 0.83 -12.77
N LYS A 184 19.97 0.68 -11.71
CA LYS A 184 21.32 1.23 -11.66
C LYS A 184 22.25 0.51 -12.64
N LYS A 185 22.12 -0.81 -12.80
CA LYS A 185 22.92 -1.61 -13.73
C LYS A 185 22.63 -1.23 -15.19
N ASN A 186 21.39 -0.95 -15.54
CA ASN A 186 20.99 -0.59 -16.91
C ASN A 186 21.35 0.86 -17.32
N ARG A 187 21.85 1.69 -16.39
CA ARG A 187 22.27 3.08 -16.65
C ARG A 187 23.77 3.24 -16.90
N VAL A 188 24.54 2.17 -16.81
CA VAL A 188 25.97 2.09 -17.15
C VAL A 188 26.09 1.48 -18.54
#